data_AF-A0A4Q3E8T1-F1
#
_entry.id   AF-A0A4Q3E8T1-F1
#
_cell.length_a   1.000
_cell.length_b   1.000
_cell.length_c   1.000
_cell.angle_alpha   90.00
_cell.angle_beta   90.00
_cell.angle_gamma   90.00
#
_symmetry.space_group_name_H-M   'P 1'
#
loop_
_entity.id
_entity.type
_entity.pdbx_description
1 polymer ?
#
loop_
_entity_poly.entity_id
_entity_poly.type
_entity_poly.pdbx_seq_one_letter_code
_entity_poly.pdbx_strand_id
1 'polypeptide(L)'
;MAVGTNASGGFAITANGTPMSAGMNVIDSPTSPTESVQGTNQFGLNLVANDAPIVGSNPEGEWANAIPSPDYSLPNRYKYVSGDVVAYSPNVSLMKKFTVSYIVNSSKNLKAGVYSTTITYIASGRF
;
A
#
# COMPACT_ATOMS: atom_id res chain seq x y z
N MET A 1 -3.13 8.44 4.58
CA MET A 1 -2.92 8.00 5.97
C MET A 1 -2.04 9.03 6.65
N ALA A 2 -2.34 9.46 7.88
CA ALA A 2 -1.48 10.36 8.65
C ALA A 2 -1.23 9.79 10.05
N VAL A 3 0.02 9.77 10.50
CA VAL A 3 0.42 9.13 11.76
C VAL A 3 1.60 9.87 12.39
N GLY A 4 1.61 9.96 13.72
CA GLY A 4 2.75 10.35 14.54
C GLY A 4 2.72 9.53 15.83
N THR A 5 3.84 9.42 16.54
CA THR A 5 3.92 8.64 17.79
C THR A 5 4.95 9.21 18.76
N ASN A 6 4.64 9.12 20.05
CA ASN A 6 5.58 9.35 21.15
C ASN A 6 6.13 8.05 21.76
N ALA A 7 5.81 6.88 21.19
CA ALA A 7 6.35 5.60 21.65
C ALA A 7 7.84 5.47 21.28
N SER A 8 8.66 5.02 22.22
CA SER A 8 10.13 4.90 22.08
C SER A 8 10.55 3.99 20.92
N GLY A 9 9.83 2.88 20.72
CA GLY A 9 10.04 1.95 19.60
C GLY A 9 9.33 2.34 18.30
N GLY A 10 8.66 3.50 18.28
CA GLY A 10 7.95 4.02 17.12
C GLY A 10 6.60 3.35 16.84
N PHE A 11 6.31 3.06 15.57
CA PHE A 11 5.06 2.41 15.15
C PHE A 11 5.27 1.53 13.92
N ALA A 12 4.32 0.63 13.66
CA ALA A 12 4.14 -0.02 12.37
C ALA A 12 2.69 0.13 11.89
N ILE A 13 2.51 0.37 10.59
CA ILE A 13 1.20 0.31 9.93
C ILE A 13 1.14 -0.97 9.10
N THR A 14 0.21 -1.86 9.42
CA THR A 14 -0.10 -3.02 8.59
C THR A 14 -1.31 -2.74 7.69
N ALA A 15 -1.31 -3.31 6.47
CA ALA A 15 -2.45 -3.27 5.56
C ALA A 15 -3.10 -4.66 5.51
N ASN A 16 -4.38 -4.76 5.85
CA ASN A 16 -5.08 -6.04 6.04
C ASN A 16 -6.35 -6.10 5.20
N GLY A 17 -6.61 -7.24 4.55
CA GLY A 17 -7.78 -7.44 3.71
C GLY A 17 -7.47 -8.33 2.51
N THR A 18 -8.49 -8.84 1.84
CA THR A 18 -8.28 -9.64 0.63
C THR A 18 -7.99 -8.75 -0.57
N PRO A 19 -7.30 -9.25 -1.60
CA PRO A 19 -7.33 -8.61 -2.92
C PRO A 19 -8.76 -8.41 -3.42
N MET A 20 -8.93 -7.52 -4.40
CA MET A 20 -10.24 -7.22 -4.97
C MET A 20 -10.87 -8.46 -5.61
N SER A 21 -12.14 -8.75 -5.29
CA SER A 21 -12.79 -9.98 -5.72
C SER A 21 -14.27 -9.80 -6.04
N ALA A 22 -14.81 -10.66 -6.90
CA ALA A 22 -16.24 -10.80 -7.21
C ALA A 22 -16.63 -12.28 -7.12
N GLY A 23 -17.25 -12.67 -6.00
CA GLY A 23 -17.52 -14.09 -5.70
C GLY A 23 -16.21 -14.88 -5.61
N MET A 24 -16.05 -15.90 -6.45
CA MET A 24 -14.82 -16.71 -6.50
C MET A 24 -13.73 -16.15 -7.44
N ASN A 25 -13.99 -15.04 -8.15
CA ASN A 25 -12.99 -14.44 -9.02
C ASN A 25 -12.19 -13.41 -8.23
N VAL A 26 -10.88 -13.61 -8.11
CA VAL A 26 -9.96 -12.72 -7.40
C VAL A 26 -9.03 -12.05 -8.41
N ILE A 27 -8.78 -10.75 -8.22
CA ILE A 27 -7.73 -10.04 -8.95
C ILE A 27 -6.41 -10.29 -8.21
N ASP A 28 -5.49 -11.00 -8.87
CA ASP A 28 -4.23 -11.44 -8.26
C ASP A 28 -3.40 -10.26 -7.75
N SER A 29 -2.69 -10.46 -6.64
CA SER A 29 -1.79 -9.47 -6.06
C SER A 29 -0.35 -9.98 -6.09
N PRO A 30 0.59 -9.22 -6.69
CA PRO A 30 2.00 -9.57 -6.66
C PRO A 30 2.52 -9.64 -5.21
N THR A 31 3.31 -10.66 -4.90
CA THR A 31 3.99 -10.81 -3.59
C THR A 31 5.36 -10.13 -3.55
N SER A 32 5.84 -9.64 -4.69
CA SER A 32 7.02 -8.79 -4.83
C SER A 32 6.67 -7.53 -5.64
N PRO A 33 7.41 -6.41 -5.48
CA PRO A 33 7.12 -5.18 -6.21
C PRO A 33 7.29 -5.36 -7.73
N THR A 34 6.24 -5.07 -8.49
CA THR A 34 6.21 -5.23 -9.96
C THR A 34 5.63 -4.00 -10.65
N GLU A 35 5.93 -3.78 -11.93
CA GLU A 35 5.32 -2.68 -12.69
C GLU A 35 3.82 -2.91 -12.87
N SER A 36 3.08 -1.84 -13.17
CA SER A 36 1.69 -1.95 -13.61
C SER A 36 1.64 -2.57 -15.01
N VAL A 37 1.03 -3.75 -15.14
CA VAL A 37 0.87 -4.45 -16.43
C VAL A 37 -0.60 -4.48 -16.83
N GLN A 38 -0.99 -3.54 -17.70
CA GLN A 38 -2.33 -3.50 -18.26
C GLN A 38 -2.65 -4.79 -19.05
N GLY A 39 -3.87 -5.30 -18.93
CA GLY A 39 -4.27 -6.56 -19.57
C GLY A 39 -3.96 -7.82 -18.76
N THR A 40 -3.30 -7.69 -17.61
CA THR A 40 -3.11 -8.76 -16.62
C THR A 40 -3.88 -8.42 -15.35
N ASN A 41 -4.50 -9.41 -14.71
CA ASN A 41 -5.15 -9.18 -13.41
C ASN A 41 -4.08 -8.81 -12.39
N GLN A 42 -4.18 -7.60 -11.82
CA GLN A 42 -3.19 -7.11 -10.86
C GLN A 42 -3.84 -6.14 -9.88
N PHE A 43 -3.73 -6.43 -8.59
CA PHE A 43 -4.05 -5.52 -7.51
C PHE A 43 -2.78 -5.24 -6.72
N GLY A 44 -2.47 -3.98 -6.47
CA GLY A 44 -1.25 -3.61 -5.77
C GLY A 44 -1.32 -2.19 -5.24
N LEU A 45 -0.43 -1.88 -4.29
CA LEU A 45 -0.32 -0.57 -3.68
C LEU A 45 1.12 -0.06 -3.68
N ASN A 46 1.23 1.26 -3.56
CA ASN A 46 2.50 2.00 -3.47
C ASN A 46 2.31 3.26 -2.62
N LEU A 47 3.32 3.64 -1.83
CA LEU A 47 3.25 4.73 -0.86
C LEU A 47 4.10 5.97 -1.22
N VAL A 48 4.59 6.04 -2.46
CA VAL A 48 5.36 7.17 -2.99
C VAL A 48 4.68 7.76 -4.23
N ALA A 49 5.27 8.82 -4.80
CA ALA A 49 4.82 9.34 -6.09
C ALA A 49 5.14 8.34 -7.22
N ASN A 50 4.18 8.15 -8.12
CA ASN A 50 4.34 7.33 -9.32
C ASN A 50 4.05 8.20 -10.56
N ASP A 51 4.70 7.86 -11.67
CA ASP A 51 4.49 8.48 -12.98
C ASP A 51 3.98 7.49 -14.05
N ALA A 52 3.99 6.19 -13.76
CA ALA A 52 3.52 5.13 -14.63
C ALA A 52 2.66 4.09 -13.87
N PRO A 53 1.36 4.35 -13.63
CA PRO A 53 0.60 5.57 -13.96
C PRO A 53 0.86 6.75 -13.01
N ILE A 54 0.45 7.97 -13.42
CA ILE A 54 0.54 9.18 -12.59
C ILE A 54 -0.47 9.10 -11.44
N VAL A 55 -0.01 8.67 -10.26
CA VAL A 55 -0.82 8.50 -9.05
C VAL A 55 0.04 8.54 -7.79
N GLY A 56 -0.55 8.93 -6.68
CA GLY A 56 0.13 8.99 -5.39
C GLY A 56 0.94 10.26 -5.21
N SER A 57 1.68 10.33 -4.11
CA SER A 57 2.56 11.45 -3.77
C SER A 57 3.61 10.98 -2.76
N ASN A 58 4.78 11.62 -2.74
CA ASN A 58 5.81 11.31 -1.75
C ASN A 58 5.32 11.67 -0.33
N PRO A 59 5.78 10.95 0.72
CA PRO A 59 5.40 11.26 2.10
C PRO A 59 5.75 12.69 2.53
N GLU A 60 4.77 13.43 3.05
CA GLU A 60 4.94 14.82 3.52
C GLU A 60 4.87 14.94 5.06
N GLY A 61 5.42 16.03 5.62
CA GLY A 61 5.44 16.31 7.06
C GLY A 61 6.86 16.58 7.59
N GLU A 62 6.95 17.36 8.68
CA GLU A 62 8.19 17.98 9.20
C GLU A 62 9.23 17.04 9.79
N TRP A 63 8.86 15.84 10.25
CA TRP A 63 9.81 14.91 10.89
C TRP A 63 9.93 13.61 10.09
N ALA A 64 11.17 13.25 9.72
CA ALA A 64 11.45 12.31 8.63
C ALA A 64 11.59 10.83 9.01
N ASN A 65 11.49 10.46 10.29
CA ASN A 65 11.81 9.10 10.75
C ASN A 65 10.74 8.07 10.35
N ALA A 66 9.51 8.53 10.09
CA ALA A 66 8.45 7.70 9.55
C ALA A 66 8.63 7.54 8.03
N ILE A 67 8.79 6.30 7.56
CA ILE A 67 9.06 5.96 6.17
C ILE A 67 8.14 4.84 5.67
N PRO A 68 7.84 4.76 4.36
CA PRO A 68 7.23 3.57 3.80
C PRO A 68 8.22 2.40 3.88
N SER A 69 7.70 1.18 4.01
CA SER A 69 8.52 -0.03 3.93
C SER A 69 9.16 -0.16 2.53
N PRO A 70 10.36 -0.75 2.41
CA PRO A 70 11.12 -0.78 1.15
C PRO A 70 10.33 -1.29 -0.07
N ASP A 71 9.55 -2.35 0.10
CA ASP A 71 8.73 -2.93 -0.98
C ASP A 71 7.63 -2.00 -1.50
N TYR A 72 7.25 -1.00 -0.70
CA TYR A 72 6.17 -0.05 -0.99
C TYR A 72 6.68 1.37 -1.25
N SER A 73 8.01 1.57 -1.25
CA SER A 73 8.66 2.87 -1.48
C SER A 73 9.34 2.97 -2.85
N LEU A 74 9.24 1.94 -3.69
CA LEU A 74 9.82 1.92 -5.04
C LEU A 74 8.85 2.58 -6.03
N PRO A 75 9.20 3.71 -6.68
CA PRO A 75 8.34 4.35 -7.66
C PRO A 75 7.95 3.39 -8.80
N ASN A 76 6.70 3.43 -9.23
CA ASN A 76 6.10 2.60 -10.27
C ASN A 76 6.15 1.08 -10.01
N ARG A 77 6.41 0.67 -8.77
CA ARG A 77 6.34 -0.73 -8.35
C ARG A 77 5.22 -0.92 -7.35
N TYR A 78 4.40 -1.92 -7.61
CA TYR A 78 3.19 -2.24 -6.88
C TYR A 78 3.23 -3.68 -6.39
N LYS A 79 2.81 -3.86 -5.15
CA LYS A 79 2.71 -5.14 -4.45
C LYS A 79 1.49 -5.08 -3.54
N TYR A 80 0.88 -6.21 -3.22
CA TYR A 80 0.00 -6.29 -2.05
C TYR A 80 0.02 -7.67 -1.43
N VAL A 81 0.27 -7.72 -0.12
CA VAL A 81 0.17 -8.93 0.69
C VAL A 81 -0.54 -8.52 1.98
N SER A 82 -1.63 -9.21 2.32
CA SER A 82 -2.39 -8.91 3.53
C SER A 82 -1.52 -9.15 4.76
N GLY A 83 -1.50 -8.19 5.67
CA GLY A 83 -0.71 -8.22 6.90
C GLY A 83 0.67 -7.57 6.79
N ASP A 84 1.14 -7.23 5.58
CA ASP A 84 2.44 -6.57 5.41
C ASP A 84 2.46 -5.21 6.12
N VAL A 85 3.61 -4.92 6.73
CA VAL A 85 3.92 -3.57 7.23
C VAL A 85 4.20 -2.69 6.02
N VAL A 86 3.33 -1.71 5.76
CA VAL A 86 3.45 -0.80 4.60
C VAL A 86 4.21 0.47 4.92
N ALA A 87 4.19 0.92 6.18
CA ALA A 87 4.93 2.07 6.66
C ALA A 87 5.27 1.90 8.14
N TYR A 88 6.35 2.50 8.60
CA TYR A 88 6.78 2.40 9.99
C TYR A 88 7.62 3.61 10.40
N SER A 89 7.78 3.78 11.71
CA SER A 89 8.83 4.62 12.31
C SER A 89 9.60 3.76 13.30
N PRO A 90 10.94 3.80 13.33
CA PRO A 90 11.74 3.03 14.29
C PRO A 90 11.78 3.66 15.69
N ASN A 91 11.33 4.92 15.83
CA ASN A 91 11.30 5.67 17.07
C ASN A 91 10.18 6.74 17.04
N VAL A 92 10.18 7.63 18.04
CA VAL A 92 9.25 8.76 18.11
C VAL A 92 9.25 9.57 16.79
N SER A 93 8.06 10.02 16.39
CA SER A 93 7.88 10.79 15.15
C SER A 93 6.76 11.81 15.31
N LEU A 94 6.94 12.98 14.68
CA LEU A 94 5.80 13.87 14.43
C LEU A 94 4.91 13.31 13.32
N MET A 95 3.81 14.03 13.07
CA MET A 95 2.86 13.68 12.04
C MET A 95 3.53 13.59 10.66
N LYS A 96 3.41 12.42 10.03
CA LYS A 96 3.77 12.16 8.64
C LYS A 96 2.54 11.70 7.87
N LYS A 97 2.29 12.30 6.71
CA LYS A 97 1.21 11.92 5.80
C LYS A 97 1.76 11.06 4.66
N PHE A 98 1.23 9.85 4.54
CA PHE A 98 1.47 8.91 3.46
C PHE A 98 0.28 8.86 2.52
N THR A 99 0.51 9.00 1.23
CA THR A 99 -0.49 8.78 0.20
C THR A 99 -0.42 7.32 -0.24
N VAL A 100 -1.49 6.55 -0.04
CA VAL A 100 -1.58 5.19 -0.59
C VAL A 100 -2.19 5.30 -1.98
N SER A 101 -1.43 4.90 -2.97
CA SER A 101 -1.93 4.68 -4.33
C SER A 101 -2.24 3.21 -4.53
N TYR A 102 -3.26 2.93 -5.34
CA TYR A 102 -3.65 1.58 -5.72
C TYR A 102 -3.67 1.47 -7.23
N ILE A 103 -3.32 0.29 -7.73
CA ILE A 103 -3.59 -0.11 -9.11
C ILE A 103 -4.57 -1.27 -9.13
N VAL A 104 -5.40 -1.29 -10.17
CA VAL A 104 -6.29 -2.40 -10.50
C VAL A 104 -6.21 -2.58 -12.01
N ASN A 105 -5.42 -3.56 -12.44
CA ASN A 105 -5.39 -3.99 -13.83
C ASN A 105 -6.30 -5.21 -14.00
N SER A 106 -6.94 -5.28 -15.16
CA SER A 106 -7.81 -6.38 -15.53
C SER A 106 -7.37 -6.98 -16.86
N SER A 107 -7.49 -8.30 -16.95
CA SER A 107 -7.36 -9.02 -18.21
C SER A 107 -8.69 -9.03 -18.98
N LYS A 108 -8.60 -9.24 -20.31
CA LYS A 108 -9.79 -9.39 -21.17
C LYS A 108 -10.66 -10.60 -20.81
N ASN A 109 -10.07 -11.57 -20.10
CA ASN A 109 -10.75 -12.80 -19.69
C ASN A 109 -11.36 -12.70 -18.27
N LEU A 110 -11.17 -11.57 -17.58
CA LEU A 110 -11.77 -11.35 -16.27
C LEU A 110 -13.30 -11.34 -16.42
N LYS A 111 -13.98 -12.22 -15.67
CA LYS A 111 -15.44 -12.33 -15.74
C LYS A 111 -16.09 -11.01 -15.29
N ALA A 112 -17.15 -10.61 -15.98
CA ALA A 112 -17.94 -9.45 -15.61
C ALA A 112 -18.54 -9.62 -14.20
N GLY A 113 -18.53 -8.53 -13.42
CA GLY A 113 -19.02 -8.51 -12.05
C GLY A 113 -18.58 -7.25 -11.30
N VAL A 114 -19.12 -7.06 -10.10
CA VAL A 114 -18.68 -5.99 -9.19
C VAL A 114 -17.57 -6.54 -8.31
N TYR A 115 -16.34 -6.07 -8.56
CA TYR A 115 -15.18 -6.43 -7.77
C TYR A 115 -15.02 -5.42 -6.64
N SER A 116 -14.94 -5.91 -5.40
CA SER A 116 -14.78 -5.06 -4.23
C SER A 116 -13.76 -5.64 -3.25
N THR A 117 -13.23 -4.78 -2.39
CA THR A 117 -12.42 -5.14 -1.24
C THR A 117 -12.51 -4.04 -0.18
N THR A 118 -12.22 -4.41 1.06
CA THR A 118 -11.99 -3.50 2.17
C THR A 118 -10.57 -3.73 2.66
N ILE A 119 -9.75 -2.67 2.63
CA ILE A 119 -8.40 -2.69 3.19
C ILE A 119 -8.39 -1.90 4.50
N THR A 120 -8.03 -2.56 5.59
CA THR A 120 -7.92 -1.99 6.93
C THR A 120 -6.46 -1.69 7.24
N TYR A 121 -6.16 -0.42 7.50
CA TYR A 121 -4.86 0.02 7.97
C TYR A 121 -4.83 0.09 9.48
N ILE A 122 -3.92 -0.66 10.10
CA ILE A 122 -3.79 -0.72 11.56
C ILE A 122 -2.44 -0.11 11.94
N ALA A 123 -2.46 1.01 12.65
CA ALA A 123 -1.27 1.59 13.25
C ALA A 123 -1.09 1.04 14.67
N SER A 124 0.02 0.35 14.90
CA SER A 124 0.40 -0.21 16.20
C SER A 124 1.66 0.48 16.73
N GLY A 125 1.56 1.06 17.93
CA GLY A 125 2.72 1.57 18.66
C GLY A 125 3.66 0.44 19.09
N ARG A 126 4.96 0.73 19.14
CA ARG A 126 6.02 -0.19 19.58
C ARG A 126 6.71 0.42 20.80
N PHE A 127 6.81 -0.34 21.89
CA PHE A 127 7.30 0.14 23.18
C PHE A 127 8.57 -0.61 23.60
#